data_AF-A0AAW6CM49-F1
#
_entry.id   AF-A0AAW6CM49-F1
#
_cell.length_a   1.000
_cell.length_b   1.000
_cell.length_c   1.000
_cell.angle_alpha   90.00
_cell.angle_beta   90.00
_cell.angle_gamma   90.00
#
_symmetry.space_group_name_H-M   'P 1'
#
loop_
_entity.id
_entity.type
_entity.pdbx_description
1 polymer ?
#
loop_
_entity_poly.entity_id
_entity_poly.type
_entity_poly.pdbx_seq_one_letter_code
_entity_poly.pdbx_strand_id
1 'polypeptide(L)'
;METGSPAPVETPSPTPSTISFEQEFSSGNYTAGIDFPAGKYDIVAVSGGGNVSSSNAFDGGINAVMGTEDKNELMDMYEQEYSNIDLPDGTTLSISGVTVRLTCDAASGAPLTPRNQVITETVDLGNGNFVAGEDFPAGVYNIVAVSGAGNVSSDNMFNGGLNAMMGTEEENQIMDMYEQEYKNIDLPDGTTLTISGVQIQLVPSV
;
A
#
# COMPACT_ATOMS: atom_id res chain seq x y z
N MET A 1 59.48 -1.12 31.68
CA MET A 1 58.10 -1.29 32.18
C MET A 1 57.22 -0.48 31.26
N GLU A 2 56.56 -1.15 30.31
CA GLU A 2 55.60 -0.54 29.40
C GLU A 2 54.25 -0.47 30.12
N THR A 3 53.72 0.72 30.30
CA THR A 3 52.38 0.93 30.84
C THR A 3 51.40 0.95 29.68
N GLY A 4 50.71 -0.16 29.45
CA GLY A 4 49.67 -0.28 28.43
C GLY A 4 48.52 0.70 28.69
N SER A 5 48.12 1.43 27.65
CA SER A 5 46.93 2.28 27.65
C SER A 5 45.68 1.40 27.74
N PRO A 6 44.67 1.74 28.57
CA PRO A 6 43.41 1.00 28.60
C PRO A 6 42.66 1.20 27.27
N ALA A 7 42.09 0.13 26.75
CA ALA A 7 41.22 0.17 25.57
C ALA A 7 39.91 0.94 25.88
N PRO A 8 39.31 1.65 24.90
CA PRO A 8 38.04 2.33 25.10
C PRO A 8 36.94 1.33 25.40
N VAL A 9 36.15 1.59 26.45
CA VAL A 9 34.92 0.85 26.74
C VAL A 9 33.87 1.30 25.72
N GLU A 10 33.50 0.41 24.79
CA GLU A 10 32.34 0.63 23.93
C GLU A 10 31.08 0.65 24.80
N THR A 11 30.37 1.77 24.77
CA THR A 11 29.07 1.91 25.43
C THR A 11 28.04 1.16 24.56
N PRO A 12 27.20 0.27 25.11
CA PRO A 12 26.18 -0.40 24.32
C PRO A 12 25.22 0.66 23.75
N SER A 13 25.03 0.65 22.43
CA SER A 13 24.06 1.50 21.76
C SER A 13 22.68 1.29 22.41
N PRO A 14 21.89 2.34 22.70
CA PRO A 14 20.58 2.17 23.28
C PRO A 14 19.74 1.26 22.38
N THR A 15 19.14 0.22 22.97
CA THR A 15 18.17 -0.63 22.26
C THR A 15 17.10 0.29 21.65
N PRO A 16 16.82 0.18 20.33
CA PRO A 16 15.76 0.98 19.72
C PRO A 16 14.45 0.73 20.46
N SER A 17 13.68 1.78 20.75
CA SER A 17 12.34 1.65 21.31
C SER A 17 11.44 0.90 20.33
N THR A 18 10.60 -0.01 20.84
CA THR A 18 9.59 -0.73 20.05
C THR A 18 8.18 -0.45 20.57
N ILE A 19 7.19 -0.63 19.70
CA ILE A 19 5.76 -0.48 19.99
C ILE A 19 4.98 -1.68 19.44
N SER A 20 3.81 -1.95 20.01
CA SER A 20 2.84 -2.84 19.38
C SER A 20 2.03 -2.07 18.34
N PHE A 21 1.71 -2.70 17.22
CA PHE A 21 0.98 -2.12 16.11
C PHE A 21 -0.07 -3.10 15.60
N GLU A 22 -1.27 -2.60 15.36
CA GLU A 22 -2.35 -3.32 14.69
C GLU A 22 -3.16 -2.33 13.85
N GLN A 23 -3.32 -2.59 12.55
CA GLN A 23 -4.14 -1.77 11.68
C GLN A 23 -4.60 -2.54 10.43
N GLU A 24 -5.79 -2.19 9.93
CA GLU A 24 -6.33 -2.69 8.67
C GLU A 24 -5.99 -1.77 7.50
N PHE A 25 -5.66 -2.36 6.36
CA PHE A 25 -5.32 -1.69 5.12
C PHE A 25 -6.14 -2.29 3.98
N SER A 26 -6.88 -1.43 3.27
CA SER A 26 -7.54 -1.76 2.01
C SER A 26 -6.57 -1.60 0.84
N SER A 27 -7.05 -1.68 -0.40
CA SER A 27 -6.22 -1.49 -1.59
C SER A 27 -5.41 -0.19 -1.59
N GLY A 28 -4.13 -0.29 -1.96
CA GLY A 28 -3.21 0.82 -1.95
C GLY A 28 -1.73 0.42 -1.95
N ASN A 29 -0.86 1.42 -2.06
CA ASN A 29 0.59 1.29 -1.94
C ASN A 29 1.09 1.96 -0.64
N TYR A 30 1.35 1.17 0.40
CA TYR A 30 1.74 1.65 1.72
C TYR A 30 3.22 1.44 1.98
N THR A 31 3.91 2.40 2.57
CA THR A 31 5.35 2.37 2.80
C THR A 31 5.65 2.32 4.30
N ALA A 32 6.41 1.32 4.71
CA ALA A 32 6.94 1.22 6.07
C ALA A 32 7.80 2.45 6.41
N GLY A 33 7.59 3.03 7.59
CA GLY A 33 8.19 4.30 7.99
C GLY A 33 7.38 5.55 7.58
N ILE A 34 6.36 5.41 6.72
CA ILE A 34 5.48 6.51 6.28
C ILE A 34 4.04 6.22 6.72
N ASP A 35 3.46 5.13 6.22
CA ASP A 35 2.05 4.79 6.46
C ASP A 35 1.87 3.89 7.69
N PHE A 36 2.88 3.07 8.00
CA PHE A 36 2.94 2.21 9.20
C PHE A 36 4.40 2.04 9.64
N PRO A 37 4.70 1.66 10.89
CA PRO A 37 6.08 1.53 11.35
C PRO A 37 6.85 0.40 10.64
N ALA A 38 8.17 0.47 10.60
CA ALA A 38 8.99 -0.66 10.15
C ALA A 38 8.93 -1.81 11.17
N GLY A 39 8.92 -3.06 10.72
CA GLY A 39 8.84 -4.21 11.63
C GLY A 39 8.63 -5.55 10.93
N LYS A 40 8.47 -6.60 11.75
CA LYS A 40 8.08 -7.94 11.29
C LYS A 40 6.61 -8.18 11.56
N TYR A 41 5.84 -8.40 10.51
CA TYR A 41 4.38 -8.42 10.59
C TYR A 41 3.82 -9.82 10.33
N ASP A 42 2.71 -10.10 11.01
CA ASP A 42 1.75 -11.10 10.57
C ASP A 42 0.62 -10.36 9.83
N ILE A 43 0.15 -10.94 8.73
CA ILE A 43 -0.94 -10.44 7.91
C ILE A 43 -2.10 -11.42 7.95
N VAL A 44 -3.32 -10.92 8.15
CA VAL A 44 -4.57 -11.69 8.06
C VAL A 44 -5.52 -11.01 7.08
N ALA A 45 -6.10 -11.77 6.14
CA ALA A 45 -7.17 -11.27 5.28
C ALA A 45 -8.47 -11.11 6.09
N VAL A 46 -9.06 -9.90 6.07
CA VAL A 46 -10.27 -9.59 6.84
C VAL A 46 -11.51 -9.37 5.97
N SER A 47 -11.33 -8.96 4.71
CA SER A 47 -12.40 -8.88 3.72
C SER A 47 -11.86 -8.98 2.29
N GLY A 48 -12.67 -9.49 1.36
CA GLY A 48 -12.29 -9.59 -0.05
C GLY A 48 -11.27 -10.69 -0.35
N GLY A 49 -10.72 -10.65 -1.55
CA GLY A 49 -9.73 -11.61 -2.06
C GLY A 49 -8.96 -11.01 -3.22
N GLY A 50 -7.64 -11.04 -3.16
CA GLY A 50 -6.78 -10.35 -4.11
C GLY A 50 -5.30 -10.52 -3.82
N ASN A 51 -4.47 -9.58 -4.27
CA ASN A 51 -3.01 -9.70 -4.20
C ASN A 51 -2.42 -8.83 -3.10
N VAL A 52 -1.47 -9.40 -2.36
CA VAL A 52 -0.63 -8.70 -1.38
C VAL A 52 0.82 -8.98 -1.73
N SER A 53 1.58 -7.93 -2.02
CA SER A 53 3.00 -8.05 -2.36
C SER A 53 3.81 -6.92 -1.74
N SER A 54 5.10 -7.15 -1.52
CA SER A 54 6.02 -6.09 -1.08
C SER A 54 7.20 -5.91 -2.01
N SER A 55 7.80 -4.72 -2.01
CA SER A 55 8.97 -4.40 -2.85
C SER A 55 10.19 -5.28 -2.54
N ASN A 56 10.24 -5.88 -1.35
CA ASN A 56 11.23 -6.87 -0.93
C ASN A 56 10.69 -8.32 -0.95
N ALA A 57 9.72 -8.65 -1.81
CA ALA A 57 9.09 -9.98 -1.87
C ALA A 57 10.06 -11.18 -1.88
N PHE A 58 11.26 -11.02 -2.44
CA PHE A 58 12.29 -12.07 -2.52
C PHE A 58 13.36 -12.00 -1.43
N ASP A 59 13.24 -11.06 -0.48
CA ASP A 59 14.17 -10.82 0.62
C ASP A 59 13.41 -10.63 1.95
N GLY A 60 12.61 -11.65 2.29
CA GLY A 60 11.82 -11.71 3.53
C GLY A 60 10.47 -11.01 3.49
N GLY A 61 10.09 -10.40 2.36
CA GLY A 61 8.77 -9.81 2.13
C GLY A 61 7.68 -10.82 1.77
N ILE A 62 6.65 -10.34 1.06
CA ILE A 62 5.47 -11.13 0.65
C ILE A 62 5.19 -11.00 -0.84
N ASN A 63 4.66 -12.07 -1.42
CA ASN A 63 3.98 -12.07 -2.73
C ASN A 63 2.96 -13.21 -2.70
N ALA A 64 1.73 -12.89 -2.32
CA ALA A 64 0.68 -13.86 -2.06
C ALA A 64 -0.66 -13.39 -2.64
N VAL A 65 -1.50 -14.37 -3.03
CA VAL A 65 -2.91 -14.13 -3.27
C VAL A 65 -3.62 -14.42 -1.95
N MET A 66 -4.18 -13.40 -1.31
CA MET A 66 -4.80 -13.50 0.02
C MET A 66 -6.30 -13.22 -0.03
N GLY A 67 -7.06 -13.80 0.89
CA GLY A 67 -8.51 -13.66 0.91
C GLY A 67 -9.15 -14.35 2.11
N THR A 68 -10.39 -14.00 2.40
CA THR A 68 -11.12 -14.58 3.54
C THR A 68 -11.54 -16.03 3.29
N GLU A 69 -11.89 -16.74 4.37
CA GLU A 69 -12.41 -18.12 4.29
C GLU A 69 -13.61 -18.22 3.33
N ASP A 70 -14.57 -17.29 3.40
CA ASP A 70 -15.72 -17.23 2.50
C ASP A 70 -15.34 -17.18 1.01
N LYS A 71 -14.21 -16.53 0.67
CA LYS A 71 -13.71 -16.49 -0.72
C LYS A 71 -13.05 -17.81 -1.13
N ASN A 72 -12.45 -18.52 -0.18
CA ASN A 72 -11.90 -19.86 -0.40
C ASN A 72 -12.97 -20.94 -0.58
N GLU A 73 -14.17 -20.77 -0.03
CA GLU A 73 -15.29 -21.70 -0.30
C GLU A 73 -15.65 -21.77 -1.79
N LEU A 74 -15.43 -20.68 -2.54
CA LEU A 74 -15.67 -20.60 -3.97
C LEU A 74 -14.49 -21.11 -4.79
N MET A 75 -13.27 -20.75 -4.40
CA MET A 75 -12.02 -21.19 -5.01
C MET A 75 -10.92 -21.29 -3.95
N ASP A 76 -10.49 -22.51 -3.64
CA ASP A 76 -9.40 -22.82 -2.70
C ASP A 76 -8.04 -22.39 -3.29
N MET A 77 -7.80 -21.07 -3.31
CA MET A 77 -6.63 -20.44 -3.91
C MET A 77 -6.05 -19.29 -3.08
N TYR A 78 -6.75 -18.85 -2.04
CA TYR A 78 -6.36 -17.70 -1.23
C TYR A 78 -5.69 -18.14 0.06
N GLU A 79 -4.57 -17.52 0.38
CA GLU A 79 -3.95 -17.63 1.70
C GLU A 79 -4.67 -16.70 2.68
N GLN A 80 -5.16 -17.24 3.81
CA GLN A 80 -5.88 -16.43 4.80
C GLN A 80 -4.93 -15.64 5.71
N GLU A 81 -3.77 -16.22 6.00
CA GLU A 81 -2.77 -15.67 6.92
C GLU A 81 -1.38 -15.78 6.29
N TYR A 82 -0.51 -14.81 6.58
CA TYR A 82 0.90 -14.84 6.21
C TYR A 82 1.74 -14.29 7.35
N SER A 83 2.59 -15.13 7.93
CA SER A 83 3.32 -14.77 9.15
C SER A 83 4.76 -14.32 8.90
N ASN A 84 5.27 -13.49 9.80
CA ASN A 84 6.68 -13.14 9.94
C ASN A 84 7.32 -12.52 8.68
N ILE A 85 6.57 -11.66 7.97
CA ILE A 85 7.11 -10.88 6.85
C ILE A 85 7.96 -9.74 7.40
N ASP A 86 9.11 -9.50 6.80
CA ASP A 86 10.01 -8.40 7.18
C ASP A 86 9.71 -7.18 6.32
N LEU A 87 9.26 -6.08 6.94
CA LEU A 87 8.98 -4.81 6.29
C LEU A 87 9.87 -3.72 6.90
N PRO A 88 11.16 -3.67 6.54
CA PRO A 88 12.06 -2.61 6.98
C PRO A 88 11.63 -1.25 6.41
N ASP A 89 12.14 -0.18 7.03
CA ASP A 89 11.88 1.21 6.63
C ASP A 89 12.09 1.42 5.11
N GLY A 90 11.13 2.08 4.46
CA GLY A 90 11.12 2.30 3.01
C GLY A 90 10.56 1.13 2.17
N THR A 91 10.17 0.01 2.79
CA THR A 91 9.53 -1.10 2.05
C THR A 91 8.10 -0.74 1.69
N THR A 92 7.73 -0.92 0.42
CA THR A 92 6.35 -0.72 -0.05
C THR A 92 5.58 -2.04 0.03
N LEU A 93 4.40 -2.02 0.63
CA LEU A 93 3.38 -3.05 0.64
C LEU A 93 2.24 -2.63 -0.30
N SER A 94 2.06 -3.39 -1.38
CA SER A 94 1.00 -3.19 -2.36
C SER A 94 -0.12 -4.19 -2.12
N ILE A 95 -1.33 -3.67 -1.92
CA ILE A 95 -2.55 -4.43 -1.63
C ILE A 95 -3.58 -4.12 -2.72
N SER A 96 -4.21 -5.15 -3.29
CA SER A 96 -5.28 -5.00 -4.30
C SER A 96 -6.38 -6.02 -4.07
N GLY A 97 -7.65 -5.58 -4.06
CA GLY A 97 -8.83 -6.44 -4.01
C GLY A 97 -9.10 -7.15 -2.68
N VAL A 98 -8.24 -6.97 -1.67
CA VAL A 98 -8.36 -7.54 -0.34
C VAL A 98 -8.10 -6.47 0.71
N THR A 99 -8.81 -6.51 1.83
CA THR A 99 -8.44 -5.77 3.03
C THR A 99 -7.71 -6.72 3.96
N VAL A 100 -6.57 -6.29 4.47
CA VAL A 100 -5.75 -7.08 5.38
C VAL A 100 -5.50 -6.36 6.69
N ARG A 101 -5.39 -7.10 7.78
CA ARG A 101 -4.91 -6.62 9.07
C ARG A 101 -3.45 -6.97 9.24
N LEU A 102 -2.63 -5.96 9.52
CA LEU A 102 -1.23 -6.10 9.90
C LEU A 102 -1.12 -6.07 11.42
N THR A 103 -0.41 -7.03 12.00
CA THR A 103 -0.11 -7.08 13.44
C THR A 103 1.38 -7.24 13.67
N CYS A 104 1.95 -6.46 14.60
CA CYS A 104 3.34 -6.60 15.05
C CYS A 104 3.46 -6.20 16.52
N ASP A 105 4.01 -7.09 17.35
CA ASP A 105 4.18 -6.81 18.79
C ASP A 105 5.34 -5.86 19.10
N ALA A 106 6.34 -5.79 18.21
CA ALA A 106 7.59 -5.09 18.43
C ALA A 106 8.03 -4.30 17.17
N ALA A 107 7.13 -3.51 16.61
CA ALA A 107 7.42 -2.61 15.51
C ALA A 107 8.33 -1.46 15.97
N SER A 108 9.00 -0.79 15.04
CA SER A 108 9.85 0.37 15.32
C SER A 108 9.05 1.46 16.03
N GLY A 109 9.58 1.98 17.15
CA GLY A 109 9.02 3.14 17.84
C GLY A 109 9.45 4.48 17.24
N ALA A 110 10.15 4.50 16.10
CA ALA A 110 10.49 5.73 15.40
C ALA A 110 9.21 6.44 14.91
N PRO A 111 9.15 7.78 14.95
CA PRO A 111 8.01 8.50 14.40
C PRO A 111 7.91 8.27 12.88
N LEU A 112 6.69 8.14 12.37
CA LEU A 112 6.45 8.05 10.94
C LEU A 112 6.82 9.37 10.25
N THR A 113 7.41 9.25 9.07
CA THR A 113 7.71 10.39 8.20
C THR A 113 6.46 10.75 7.42
N PRO A 114 5.98 12.02 7.47
CA PRO A 114 4.83 12.44 6.68
C PRO A 114 5.09 12.29 5.18
N ARG A 115 4.02 12.00 4.42
CA ARG A 115 4.09 11.99 2.96
C ARG A 115 4.16 13.43 2.46
N ASN A 116 5.35 13.87 2.06
CA ASN A 116 5.57 15.23 1.60
C ASN A 116 5.10 15.40 0.16
N GLN A 117 4.05 16.20 -0.05
CA GLN A 117 3.70 16.72 -1.36
C GLN A 117 3.08 18.11 -1.28
N VAL A 118 3.14 18.85 -2.39
CA VAL A 118 2.68 20.25 -2.49
C VAL A 118 1.32 20.37 -3.16
N ILE A 119 0.78 19.27 -3.70
CA ILE A 119 -0.52 19.24 -4.34
C ILE A 119 -1.63 19.19 -3.29
N THR A 120 -2.66 19.99 -3.47
CA THR A 120 -3.77 20.13 -2.51
C THR A 120 -5.14 20.04 -3.16
N GLU A 121 -5.20 20.02 -4.49
CA GLU A 121 -6.44 20.05 -5.25
C GLU A 121 -6.86 18.65 -5.68
N THR A 122 -8.12 18.32 -5.43
CA THR A 122 -8.78 17.13 -5.97
C THR A 122 -9.10 17.35 -7.45
N VAL A 123 -8.88 16.32 -8.26
CA VAL A 123 -9.15 16.35 -9.71
C VAL A 123 -10.20 15.29 -10.05
N ASP A 124 -11.28 15.70 -10.72
CA ASP A 124 -12.30 14.79 -11.26
C ASP A 124 -11.93 14.35 -12.68
N LEU A 125 -11.87 13.05 -12.93
CA LEU A 125 -11.57 12.48 -14.25
C LEU A 125 -12.61 11.43 -14.65
N GLY A 126 -12.98 11.43 -15.93
CA GLY A 126 -13.82 10.40 -16.56
C GLY A 126 -13.01 9.50 -17.49
N ASN A 127 -13.67 8.88 -18.47
CA ASN A 127 -12.99 8.03 -19.45
C ASN A 127 -11.94 8.81 -20.27
N GLY A 128 -10.73 8.25 -20.41
CA GLY A 128 -9.67 8.86 -21.21
C GLY A 128 -8.27 8.35 -20.87
N ASN A 129 -7.27 8.96 -21.49
CA ASN A 129 -5.85 8.82 -21.12
C ASN A 129 -5.37 10.21 -20.71
N PHE A 130 -4.82 10.33 -19.51
CA PHE A 130 -4.38 11.60 -18.92
C PHE A 130 -2.93 11.50 -18.49
N VAL A 131 -2.13 12.52 -18.77
CA VAL A 131 -0.70 12.54 -18.44
C VAL A 131 -0.47 13.43 -17.21
N ALA A 132 0.11 12.84 -16.16
CA ALA A 132 0.52 13.58 -14.97
C ALA A 132 1.57 14.64 -15.34
N GLY A 133 1.41 15.86 -14.83
CA GLY A 133 2.20 17.04 -15.19
C GLY A 133 1.63 17.85 -16.38
N GLU A 134 0.76 17.25 -17.20
CA GLU A 134 0.13 17.92 -18.34
C GLU A 134 -1.38 18.16 -18.11
N ASP A 135 -2.12 17.08 -17.84
CA ASP A 135 -3.58 17.12 -17.67
C ASP A 135 -4.00 17.33 -16.21
N PHE A 136 -3.18 16.88 -15.27
CA PHE A 136 -3.33 17.08 -13.82
C PHE A 136 -1.95 17.15 -13.15
N PRO A 137 -1.79 17.75 -11.96
CA PRO A 137 -0.50 17.83 -11.30
C PRO A 137 0.10 16.44 -11.03
N ALA A 138 1.41 16.28 -11.22
CA ALA A 138 2.10 15.06 -10.78
C ALA A 138 2.13 14.99 -9.24
N GLY A 139 1.96 13.79 -8.68
CA GLY A 139 1.97 13.58 -7.24
C GLY A 139 1.38 12.24 -6.82
N VAL A 140 1.11 12.11 -5.53
CA VAL A 140 0.58 10.88 -4.93
C VAL A 140 -0.89 11.06 -4.58
N TYR A 141 -1.74 10.16 -5.06
CA TYR A 141 -3.18 10.29 -4.94
C TYR A 141 -3.84 9.05 -4.33
N ASN A 142 -4.86 9.28 -3.52
CA ASN A 142 -5.94 8.31 -3.34
C ASN A 142 -6.88 8.45 -4.53
N ILE A 143 -7.14 7.35 -5.21
CA ILE A 143 -8.07 7.29 -6.34
C ILE A 143 -9.40 6.78 -5.81
N VAL A 144 -10.49 7.52 -6.01
CA VAL A 144 -11.82 7.21 -5.49
C VAL A 144 -12.81 7.08 -6.65
N ALA A 145 -13.54 5.97 -6.73
CA ALA A 145 -14.61 5.80 -7.70
C ALA A 145 -15.85 6.62 -7.31
N VAL A 146 -16.34 7.46 -8.22
CA VAL A 146 -17.45 8.39 -7.97
C VAL A 146 -18.74 7.95 -8.66
N SER A 147 -18.64 7.32 -9.83
CA SER A 147 -19.80 6.75 -10.53
C SER A 147 -19.38 5.74 -11.60
N GLY A 148 -20.28 4.81 -11.90
CA GLY A 148 -20.01 3.72 -12.85
C GLY A 148 -19.01 2.71 -12.31
N ALA A 149 -18.60 1.80 -13.19
CA ALA A 149 -17.62 0.77 -12.89
C ALA A 149 -16.82 0.42 -14.15
N GLY A 150 -15.52 0.21 -13.98
CA GLY A 150 -14.60 0.11 -15.09
C GLY A 150 -13.16 -0.13 -14.66
N ASN A 151 -12.23 0.07 -15.59
CA ASN A 151 -10.81 -0.11 -15.34
C ASN A 151 -10.10 1.23 -15.16
N VAL A 152 -9.19 1.27 -14.19
CA VAL A 152 -8.23 2.35 -13.98
C VAL A 152 -6.84 1.74 -13.93
N SER A 153 -5.94 2.19 -14.80
CA SER A 153 -4.57 1.70 -14.83
C SER A 153 -3.57 2.80 -15.18
N SER A 154 -2.32 2.64 -14.75
CA SER A 154 -1.24 3.54 -15.12
C SER A 154 -0.06 2.78 -15.74
N ASP A 155 0.70 3.47 -16.60
CA ASP A 155 1.87 2.86 -17.26
C ASP A 155 3.01 2.50 -16.29
N ASN A 156 3.00 3.06 -15.08
CA ASN A 156 3.88 2.72 -13.97
C ASN A 156 3.28 1.70 -12.98
N MET A 157 2.33 0.84 -13.39
CA MET A 157 1.63 -0.10 -12.49
C MET A 157 2.53 -1.01 -11.62
N PHE A 158 3.77 -1.26 -12.03
CA PHE A 158 4.74 -2.05 -11.26
C PHE A 158 5.70 -1.20 -10.41
N ASN A 159 5.53 0.12 -10.42
CA ASN A 159 6.39 1.09 -9.74
C ASN A 159 5.55 2.24 -9.17
N GLY A 160 4.68 1.92 -8.21
CA GLY A 160 3.85 2.89 -7.48
C GLY A 160 2.50 3.21 -8.12
N GLY A 161 2.27 2.77 -9.36
CA GLY A 161 1.01 2.92 -10.07
C GLY A 161 -0.07 1.91 -9.65
N LEU A 162 -1.07 1.72 -10.53
CA LEU A 162 -2.17 0.78 -10.31
C LEU A 162 -2.64 0.09 -11.59
N ASN A 163 -3.37 -1.01 -11.41
CA ASN A 163 -4.23 -1.62 -12.41
C ASN A 163 -5.40 -2.30 -11.70
N ALA A 164 -6.54 -1.62 -11.64
CA ALA A 164 -7.67 -2.03 -10.81
C ALA A 164 -9.01 -1.92 -11.56
N MET A 165 -9.91 -2.86 -11.25
CA MET A 165 -11.33 -2.71 -11.54
C MET A 165 -11.93 -1.84 -10.44
N MET A 166 -12.31 -0.61 -10.78
CA MET A 166 -12.85 0.35 -9.82
C MET A 166 -14.33 0.61 -10.11
N GLY A 167 -15.09 0.86 -9.05
CA GLY A 167 -16.51 1.14 -9.16
C GLY A 167 -17.10 1.57 -7.83
N THR A 168 -18.27 2.20 -7.89
CA THR A 168 -18.98 2.60 -6.67
C THR A 168 -19.41 1.40 -5.84
N GLU A 169 -19.76 1.65 -4.58
CA GLU A 169 -20.34 0.63 -3.70
C GLU A 169 -21.61 -0.01 -4.29
N GLU A 170 -22.45 0.77 -4.98
CA GLU A 170 -23.66 0.25 -5.66
C GLU A 170 -23.30 -0.77 -6.75
N GLU A 171 -22.28 -0.47 -7.56
CA GLU A 171 -21.82 -1.38 -8.61
C GLU A 171 -21.15 -2.63 -8.02
N ASN A 172 -20.42 -2.49 -6.91
CA ASN A 172 -19.78 -3.62 -6.22
C ASN A 172 -20.80 -4.58 -5.59
N GLN A 173 -21.95 -4.08 -5.15
CA GLN A 173 -23.06 -4.92 -4.69
C GLN A 173 -23.67 -5.79 -5.80
N ILE A 174 -23.52 -5.38 -7.07
CA ILE A 174 -23.96 -6.15 -8.24
C ILE A 174 -22.91 -7.20 -8.62
N MET A 175 -21.66 -6.78 -8.70
CA MET A 175 -20.51 -7.63 -8.99
C MET A 175 -19.41 -7.31 -7.99
N ASP A 176 -19.27 -8.21 -6.99
CA ASP A 176 -18.31 -8.13 -5.88
C ASP A 176 -16.86 -8.32 -6.37
N MET A 177 -16.41 -7.35 -7.15
CA MET A 177 -15.13 -7.31 -7.88
C MET A 177 -14.58 -5.89 -8.05
N TYR A 178 -15.29 -4.86 -7.57
CA TYR A 178 -14.94 -3.47 -7.78
C TYR A 178 -14.37 -2.85 -6.52
N GLU A 179 -13.28 -2.12 -6.69
CA GLU A 179 -12.59 -1.40 -5.63
C GLU A 179 -13.08 0.06 -5.60
N GLN A 180 -13.57 0.53 -4.44
CA GLN A 180 -14.12 1.89 -4.30
C GLN A 180 -13.01 2.93 -4.18
N GLU A 181 -11.88 2.56 -3.58
CA GLU A 181 -10.75 3.44 -3.35
C GLU A 181 -9.43 2.66 -3.48
N TYR A 182 -8.42 3.30 -4.06
CA TYR A 182 -7.04 2.82 -4.09
C TYR A 182 -6.13 3.90 -3.51
N LYS A 183 -5.43 3.60 -2.41
CA LYS A 183 -4.67 4.63 -1.67
C LYS A 183 -3.23 4.75 -2.16
N ASN A 184 -2.68 5.96 -2.03
CA ASN A 184 -1.26 6.24 -2.18
C ASN A 184 -0.65 5.84 -3.55
N ILE A 185 -1.38 6.08 -4.65
CA ILE A 185 -0.88 5.84 -6.01
C ILE A 185 0.08 6.96 -6.40
N ASP A 186 1.32 6.60 -6.72
CA ASP A 186 2.34 7.53 -7.19
C ASP A 186 2.20 7.74 -8.70
N LEU A 187 1.92 8.98 -9.11
CA LEU A 187 1.78 9.42 -10.50
C LEU A 187 2.80 10.53 -10.77
N PRO A 188 4.09 10.19 -10.97
CA PRO A 188 5.13 11.16 -11.26
C PRO A 188 4.92 11.82 -12.63
N ASP A 189 5.65 12.91 -12.87
CA ASP A 189 5.59 13.66 -14.13
C ASP A 189 5.82 12.74 -15.34
N GLY A 190 4.90 12.81 -16.31
CA GLY A 190 4.91 11.99 -17.52
C GLY A 190 4.21 10.63 -17.42
N THR A 191 3.72 10.21 -16.25
CA THR A 191 2.93 8.98 -16.11
C THR A 191 1.57 9.11 -16.78
N THR A 192 1.20 8.11 -17.59
CA THR A 192 -0.12 8.04 -18.22
C THR A 192 -1.10 7.25 -17.35
N LEU A 193 -2.21 7.88 -16.97
CA LEU A 193 -3.37 7.28 -16.31
C LEU A 193 -4.48 7.01 -17.34
N THR A 194 -4.87 5.75 -17.49
CA THR A 194 -5.93 5.28 -18.39
C THR A 194 -7.19 4.93 -17.59
N ILE A 195 -8.32 5.49 -17.99
CA ILE A 195 -9.61 5.33 -17.31
C ILE A 195 -10.67 4.90 -18.34
N SER A 196 -11.42 3.85 -18.03
CA SER A 196 -12.46 3.33 -18.93
C SER A 196 -13.64 2.77 -18.16
N GLY A 197 -14.80 3.44 -18.23
CA GLY A 197 -16.09 2.95 -17.71
C GLY A 197 -16.47 3.49 -16.33
N VAL A 198 -15.56 4.24 -15.69
CA VAL A 198 -15.72 4.78 -14.34
C VAL A 198 -15.33 6.26 -14.32
N GLN A 199 -16.01 7.05 -13.51
CA GLN A 199 -15.57 8.40 -13.14
C GLN A 199 -14.88 8.33 -11.78
N ILE A 200 -13.71 8.96 -11.67
CA ILE A 200 -12.87 8.94 -10.47
C ILE A 200 -12.55 10.34 -9.97
N GLN A 201 -12.17 10.41 -8.69
CA GLN A 201 -11.48 11.53 -8.09
C GLN A 201 -10.04 11.14 -7.75
N LEU A 202 -9.10 11.99 -8.16
CA LEU A 202 -7.74 11.99 -7.67
C LEU A 202 -7.68 12.91 -6.46
N VAL A 203 -7.62 12.35 -5.25
CA VAL A 203 -7.51 13.10 -3.99
C VAL A 203 -6.07 13.05 -3.52
N PRO A 204 -5.36 14.19 -3.34
CA PRO A 204 -3.99 14.18 -2.84
C PRO A 204 -3.85 13.40 -1.53
N SER A 205 -2.93 12.44 -1.47
CA SER A 205 -2.61 11.72 -0.23
C SER A 205 -1.87 12.64 0.76
N VAL A 206 -2.01 12.47 2.07
CA VAL A 206 -1.29 13.28 3.07
C VAL A 206 -0.74 12.41 4.18
#